data_AF-A0A9D0YVL2-F1
#
_entry.id   AF-A0A9D0YVL2-F1
#
_cell.length_a   1.000
_cell.length_b   1.000
_cell.length_c   1.000
_cell.angle_alpha   90.00
_cell.angle_beta   90.00
_cell.angle_gamma   90.00
#
_symmetry.space_group_name_H-M   'P 1'
#
loop_
_entity.id
_entity.type
_entity.pdbx_description
1 polymer ?
#
loop_
_entity_poly.entity_id
_entity_poly.type
_entity_poly.pdbx_seq_one_letter_code
_entity_poly.pdbx_strand_id
1 'polypeptide(L)'
;MLYRMLCLLLCAALLPAGALAAQGAYLSMEDLQSIQPAYEAFLEELAALLVERGLLAEEDVEDWMLYQLGDFLQNGGFGSIMALYTPGLLSMADNTVTLGRLSVQTDAGQLVLETLQYYSPERSSLPGLPLDTTITDAEGREVACRFRWIAPTGMLMVWDETAGQVVEVGATYISDGRPLYWFEEPAEGLTEELTLEILHAVEDRELARVTLRLRVQDGCWMPEAMQ
;
A
#
# COMPACT_ATOMS: atom_id res chain seq x y z
N MET A 1 -57.22 -3.02 -3.18
CA MET A 1 -56.12 -3.71 -2.47
C MET A 1 -55.01 -4.19 -3.40
N LEU A 2 -55.30 -4.61 -4.64
CA LEU A 2 -54.28 -5.07 -5.60
C LEU A 2 -53.18 -4.04 -5.94
N TYR A 3 -53.55 -2.75 -6.07
CA TYR A 3 -52.61 -1.70 -6.48
C TYR A 3 -51.55 -1.35 -5.40
N ARG A 4 -51.92 -1.44 -4.11
CA ARG A 4 -50.98 -1.22 -2.99
C ARG A 4 -49.99 -2.38 -2.83
N MET A 5 -50.40 -3.61 -3.13
CA MET A 5 -49.49 -4.76 -3.16
C MET A 5 -48.51 -4.69 -4.33
N LEU A 6 -48.95 -4.19 -5.50
CA LEU A 6 -48.08 -4.04 -6.66
C LEU A 6 -46.99 -2.97 -6.43
N CYS A 7 -47.31 -1.86 -5.78
CA CYS A 7 -46.32 -0.81 -5.48
C CYS A 7 -45.29 -1.26 -4.42
N LEU A 8 -45.69 -2.06 -3.42
CA LEU A 8 -44.76 -2.61 -2.42
C LEU A 8 -43.82 -3.67 -3.03
N LEU A 9 -44.30 -4.47 -4.00
CA LEU A 9 -43.46 -5.39 -4.77
C LEU A 9 -42.51 -4.66 -5.73
N LEU A 10 -42.92 -3.53 -6.31
CA LEU A 10 -42.05 -2.72 -7.18
C LEU A 10 -40.94 -2.01 -6.39
N CYS A 11 -41.21 -1.54 -5.18
CA CYS A 11 -40.19 -0.90 -4.32
C CYS A 11 -39.15 -1.91 -3.80
N ALA A 12 -39.52 -3.18 -3.58
CA ALA A 12 -38.57 -4.22 -3.20
C ALA A 12 -37.62 -4.63 -4.34
N ALA A 13 -38.03 -4.42 -5.59
CA ALA A 13 -37.23 -4.70 -6.79
C ALA A 13 -36.33 -3.53 -7.23
N LEU A 14 -36.44 -2.37 -6.57
CA LEU A 14 -35.67 -1.15 -6.85
C LEU A 14 -34.62 -0.82 -5.79
N LEU A 15 -34.47 -1.67 -4.76
CA LEU A 15 -33.28 -1.61 -3.94
C LEU A 15 -32.10 -2.02 -4.84
N PRO A 16 -31.02 -1.22 -4.95
CA PRO A 16 -29.79 -1.75 -5.50
C PRO A 16 -29.47 -2.97 -4.65
N ALA A 17 -29.46 -4.15 -5.26
CA ALA A 17 -28.72 -5.25 -4.70
C ALA A 17 -27.33 -4.67 -4.52
N GLY A 18 -26.95 -4.39 -3.28
CA GLY A 18 -25.57 -4.10 -2.97
C GLY A 18 -24.81 -5.26 -3.59
N ALA A 19 -24.07 -4.97 -4.65
CA ALA A 19 -23.02 -5.85 -5.08
C ALA A 19 -22.03 -5.82 -3.92
N LEU A 20 -22.29 -6.67 -2.93
CA LEU A 20 -21.25 -7.33 -2.19
C LEU A 20 -20.29 -7.76 -3.29
N ALA A 21 -19.09 -7.20 -3.29
CA ALA A 21 -18.01 -7.76 -4.08
C ALA A 21 -17.88 -9.22 -3.61
N ALA A 22 -18.55 -10.14 -4.32
CA ALA A 22 -18.18 -11.53 -4.29
C ALA A 22 -16.69 -11.50 -4.65
N GLN A 23 -15.85 -12.10 -3.81
CA GLN A 23 -14.45 -12.36 -4.17
C GLN A 23 -14.43 -12.85 -5.62
N GLY A 24 -13.90 -12.02 -6.52
CA GLY A 24 -14.04 -12.24 -7.96
C GLY A 24 -13.51 -13.63 -8.32
N ALA A 25 -14.29 -14.39 -9.09
CA ALA A 25 -13.88 -15.71 -9.54
C ALA A 25 -12.61 -15.60 -10.39
N TYR A 26 -11.57 -16.35 -10.02
CA TYR A 26 -10.32 -16.45 -10.76
C TYR A 26 -10.53 -17.13 -12.12
N LEU A 27 -9.66 -16.83 -13.09
CA LEU A 27 -9.63 -17.52 -14.39
C LEU A 27 -9.35 -19.02 -14.20
N SER A 28 -10.07 -19.88 -14.93
CA SER A 28 -9.86 -21.33 -14.89
C SER A 28 -8.73 -21.77 -15.84
N MET A 29 -8.21 -22.99 -15.65
CA MET A 29 -7.16 -23.55 -16.54
C MET A 29 -7.61 -23.63 -18.01
N GLU A 30 -8.90 -23.87 -18.25
CA GLU A 30 -9.47 -23.91 -19.59
C GLU A 30 -9.48 -22.51 -20.24
N ASP A 31 -9.78 -21.48 -19.44
CA ASP A 31 -9.69 -20.08 -19.89
C ASP A 31 -8.25 -19.72 -20.30
N LEU A 32 -7.25 -20.10 -19.49
CA LEU A 32 -5.83 -19.82 -19.77
C LEU A 32 -5.31 -20.53 -21.02
N GLN A 33 -5.69 -21.79 -21.19
CA GLN A 33 -5.31 -22.54 -22.39
C GLN A 33 -5.92 -21.93 -23.67
N SER A 34 -7.12 -21.35 -23.57
CA SER A 34 -7.78 -20.70 -24.71
C SER A 34 -7.04 -19.44 -25.20
N ILE A 35 -6.36 -18.72 -24.30
CA ILE A 35 -5.66 -17.47 -24.61
C ILE A 35 -4.14 -17.62 -24.78
N GLN A 36 -3.57 -18.78 -24.44
CA GLN A 36 -2.13 -19.07 -24.59
C GLN A 36 -1.56 -18.75 -25.98
N PRO A 37 -2.19 -19.12 -27.12
CA PRO A 37 -1.60 -18.85 -28.43
C PRO A 37 -1.46 -17.35 -28.74
N ALA A 38 -2.38 -16.53 -28.25
CA ALA A 38 -2.32 -15.07 -28.42
C ALA A 38 -1.23 -14.46 -27.53
N TYR A 39 -1.00 -15.05 -26.35
CA TYR A 39 0.06 -14.64 -25.43
C TYR A 39 1.46 -15.02 -25.97
N GLU A 40 1.62 -16.20 -26.56
CA GLU A 40 2.85 -16.64 -27.24
C GLU A 40 3.25 -15.68 -28.36
N ALA A 41 2.31 -15.34 -29.25
CA ALA A 41 2.57 -14.41 -30.35
C ALA A 41 2.99 -13.02 -29.87
N PHE A 42 2.39 -12.53 -28.77
CA PHE A 42 2.79 -11.28 -28.16
C PHE A 42 4.23 -11.34 -27.59
N LEU A 43 4.61 -12.45 -26.94
CA LEU A 43 5.95 -12.61 -26.39
C LEU A 43 7.03 -12.66 -27.47
N GLU A 44 6.74 -13.25 -28.64
CA GLU A 44 7.64 -13.23 -29.79
C GLU A 44 7.93 -11.80 -30.27
N GLU A 45 6.89 -10.97 -30.42
CA GLU A 45 7.05 -9.57 -30.84
C GLU A 45 7.80 -8.74 -29.80
N LEU A 46 7.52 -8.97 -28.50
CA LEU A 46 8.19 -8.27 -27.41
C LEU A 46 9.68 -8.66 -27.33
N ALA A 47 10.01 -9.94 -27.44
CA ALA A 47 11.39 -10.41 -27.44
C ALA A 47 12.21 -9.78 -28.56
N ALA A 48 11.66 -9.72 -29.77
CA ALA A 48 12.31 -9.07 -30.91
C ALA A 48 12.61 -7.58 -30.63
N LEU A 49 11.66 -6.87 -30.02
CA LEU A 49 11.84 -5.47 -29.63
C LEU A 49 12.91 -5.31 -28.53
N LEU A 50 12.94 -6.19 -27.53
CA LEU A 50 13.94 -6.15 -26.46
C LEU A 50 15.36 -6.38 -26.98
N VAL A 51 15.52 -7.32 -27.92
CA VAL A 51 16.78 -7.55 -28.63
C VAL A 51 17.19 -6.32 -29.44
N GLU A 52 16.28 -5.75 -30.24
CA GLU A 52 16.55 -4.54 -31.03
C GLU A 52 17.04 -3.38 -30.16
N ARG A 53 16.53 -3.28 -28.92
CA ARG A 53 16.91 -2.25 -27.95
C ARG A 53 18.14 -2.59 -27.11
N GLY A 54 18.74 -3.76 -27.29
CA GLY A 54 19.90 -4.22 -26.53
C GLY A 54 19.59 -4.52 -25.07
N LEU A 55 18.32 -4.83 -24.76
CA LEU A 55 17.85 -5.17 -23.41
C LEU A 55 17.82 -6.69 -23.17
N LEU A 56 17.93 -7.49 -24.23
CA LEU A 56 17.99 -8.95 -24.21
C LEU A 56 18.98 -9.43 -25.28
N ALA A 57 19.80 -10.43 -24.98
CA ALA A 57 20.69 -11.05 -25.96
C ALA A 57 19.91 -12.05 -26.84
N GLU A 58 20.25 -12.17 -28.13
CA GLU A 58 19.54 -13.07 -29.07
C GLU A 58 19.58 -14.53 -28.61
N GLU A 59 20.72 -14.96 -28.04
CA GLU A 59 20.89 -16.31 -27.53
C GLU A 59 20.03 -16.63 -26.29
N ASP A 60 19.56 -15.63 -25.56
CA ASP A 60 18.78 -15.79 -24.31
C ASP A 60 17.25 -15.75 -24.56
N VAL A 61 16.81 -15.53 -25.81
CA VAL A 61 15.39 -15.32 -26.15
C VAL A 61 14.53 -16.54 -25.86
N GLU A 62 14.99 -17.73 -26.25
CA GLU A 62 14.21 -18.97 -26.11
C GLU A 62 13.99 -19.33 -24.62
N ASP A 63 15.02 -19.17 -23.80
CA ASP A 63 14.97 -19.39 -22.36
C ASP A 63 14.10 -18.35 -21.64
N TRP A 64 14.18 -17.07 -22.07
CA TRP A 64 13.32 -16.01 -21.54
C TRP A 64 11.84 -16.25 -21.88
N MET A 65 11.51 -16.63 -23.11
CA MET A 65 10.14 -16.91 -23.52
C MET A 65 9.54 -18.12 -22.79
N LEU A 66 10.32 -19.19 -22.63
CA LEU A 66 9.89 -20.39 -21.91
C LEU A 66 9.56 -20.07 -20.44
N TYR A 67 10.34 -19.19 -19.81
CA TYR A 67 10.09 -18.70 -18.46
C TYR A 67 8.76 -17.92 -18.36
N GLN A 68 8.47 -17.04 -19.32
CA GLN A 68 7.21 -16.26 -19.34
C GLN A 68 5.97 -17.14 -19.57
N LEU A 69 6.08 -18.14 -20.45
CA LEU A 69 4.99 -19.08 -20.72
C LEU A 69 4.72 -20.03 -19.55
N GLY A 70 5.78 -20.45 -18.85
CA GLY A 70 5.66 -21.21 -17.61
C GLY A 70 4.88 -20.44 -16.54
N ASP A 71 5.15 -19.15 -16.38
CA ASP A 71 4.43 -18.29 -15.42
C ASP A 71 2.95 -18.08 -15.78
N PHE A 72 2.66 -17.81 -17.04
CA PHE A 72 1.30 -17.59 -17.54
C PHE A 72 0.36 -18.78 -17.28
N LEU A 73 0.85 -20.00 -17.52
CA LEU A 73 0.06 -21.23 -17.37
C LEU A 73 -0.07 -21.71 -15.92
N GLN A 74 0.90 -21.41 -15.05
CA GLN A 74 0.87 -21.83 -13.64
C GLN A 74 0.17 -20.82 -12.72
N ASN A 75 0.19 -19.52 -13.02
CA ASN A 75 -0.30 -18.45 -12.14
C ASN A 75 -1.54 -17.68 -12.65
N GLY A 76 -2.26 -18.21 -13.64
CA GLY A 76 -3.55 -17.63 -14.04
C GLY A 76 -3.48 -16.28 -14.74
N GLY A 77 -2.34 -15.93 -15.34
CA GLY A 77 -2.13 -14.60 -15.94
C GLY A 77 -2.06 -13.41 -14.96
N PHE A 78 -2.27 -13.66 -13.66
CA PHE A 78 -2.11 -12.66 -12.59
C PHE A 78 -0.65 -12.32 -12.36
N GLY A 79 0.19 -13.35 -12.52
CA GLY A 79 1.58 -13.17 -12.87
C GLY A 79 1.65 -12.28 -14.09
N SER A 80 1.32 -12.74 -15.28
CA SER A 80 1.51 -12.08 -16.59
C SER A 80 1.24 -10.57 -16.71
N ILE A 81 0.19 -9.96 -16.16
CA ILE A 81 0.06 -8.48 -16.22
C ILE A 81 1.01 -7.76 -15.25
N MET A 82 1.43 -8.46 -14.20
CA MET A 82 2.57 -8.14 -13.34
C MET A 82 3.88 -8.87 -13.71
N ALA A 83 3.92 -9.81 -14.68
CA ALA A 83 5.02 -10.71 -15.06
C ALA A 83 5.64 -10.35 -16.39
N LEU A 84 4.85 -9.72 -17.26
CA LEU A 84 5.41 -8.86 -18.29
C LEU A 84 6.51 -8.01 -17.61
N TYR A 85 6.24 -7.62 -16.36
CA TYR A 85 7.10 -7.26 -15.22
C TYR A 85 7.99 -8.35 -14.58
N THR A 86 7.51 -8.91 -13.46
CA THR A 86 8.10 -9.98 -12.64
C THR A 86 7.04 -10.53 -11.64
N PRO A 87 6.58 -11.78 -11.77
CA PRO A 87 5.35 -12.26 -11.11
C PRO A 87 5.52 -13.05 -9.80
N GLY A 88 6.70 -13.63 -9.53
CA GLY A 88 6.99 -14.26 -8.24
C GLY A 88 7.37 -13.26 -7.13
N LEU A 89 7.68 -12.03 -7.52
CA LEU A 89 8.25 -11.00 -6.63
C LEU A 89 7.23 -10.43 -5.64
N LEU A 90 5.92 -10.64 -5.80
CA LEU A 90 4.94 -10.24 -4.79
C LEU A 90 4.84 -11.20 -3.61
N SER A 91 5.05 -12.51 -3.83
CA SER A 91 5.09 -13.49 -2.74
C SER A 91 6.46 -13.52 -2.04
N MET A 92 7.47 -12.97 -2.71
CA MET A 92 8.83 -12.74 -2.18
C MET A 92 9.09 -11.27 -1.86
N ALA A 93 8.10 -10.40 -2.01
CA ALA A 93 8.21 -9.01 -1.59
C ALA A 93 8.41 -9.08 -0.09
N ASP A 94 9.59 -8.68 0.36
CA ASP A 94 9.81 -8.62 1.78
C ASP A 94 8.71 -7.71 2.34
N ASN A 95 7.95 -8.26 3.28
CA ASN A 95 6.93 -7.54 4.01
C ASN A 95 7.53 -6.25 4.63
N THR A 96 8.85 -6.23 4.84
CA THR A 96 9.62 -5.06 5.29
C THR A 96 9.78 -3.94 4.27
N VAL A 97 9.52 -4.18 2.97
CA VAL A 97 9.55 -3.17 1.90
C VAL A 97 8.18 -2.96 1.25
N THR A 98 7.15 -3.66 1.73
CA THR A 98 5.79 -3.53 1.21
C THR A 98 5.08 -2.35 1.87
N LEU A 99 4.61 -1.40 1.06
CA LEU A 99 3.84 -0.26 1.54
C LEU A 99 2.46 -0.71 2.07
N GLY A 100 2.13 -0.22 3.26
CA GLY A 100 0.84 -0.29 3.90
C GLY A 100 0.14 1.06 3.80
N ARG A 101 -1.19 1.01 3.68
CA ARG A 101 -2.04 2.20 3.67
C ARG A 101 -3.11 2.04 4.74
N LEU A 102 -3.05 2.88 5.76
CA LEU A 102 -4.08 2.99 6.79
C LEU A 102 -4.92 4.24 6.51
N SER A 103 -6.22 4.17 6.79
CA SER A 103 -7.10 5.33 6.61
C SER A 103 -8.17 5.38 7.68
N VAL A 104 -8.52 6.58 8.12
CA VAL A 104 -9.55 6.83 9.12
C VAL A 104 -10.28 8.12 8.80
N GLN A 105 -11.60 8.13 9.01
CA GLN A 105 -12.39 9.34 8.89
C GLN A 105 -12.26 10.16 10.17
N THR A 106 -11.88 11.42 10.05
CA THR A 106 -11.79 12.39 11.16
C THR A 106 -12.73 13.57 10.93
N ASP A 107 -12.90 14.41 11.94
CA ASP A 107 -13.62 15.68 11.83
C ASP A 107 -12.95 16.67 10.85
N ALA A 108 -11.64 16.50 10.61
CA ALA A 108 -10.87 17.33 9.67
C ALA A 108 -10.92 16.83 8.22
N GLY A 109 -11.32 15.57 7.98
CA GLY A 109 -11.28 14.93 6.67
C GLY A 109 -10.92 13.44 6.72
N GLN A 110 -10.78 12.82 5.56
CA GLN A 110 -10.26 11.46 5.44
C GLN A 110 -8.73 11.49 5.57
N LEU A 111 -8.22 11.00 6.69
CA LEU A 111 -6.79 10.87 6.92
C LEU A 111 -6.29 9.56 6.32
N VAL A 112 -5.16 9.63 5.62
CA VAL A 112 -4.42 8.49 5.07
C VAL A 112 -3.00 8.54 5.59
N LEU A 113 -2.53 7.39 6.09
CA LEU A 113 -1.13 7.14 6.42
C LEU A 113 -0.58 6.10 5.44
N GLU A 114 0.47 6.47 4.71
CA GLU A 114 1.29 5.55 3.94
C GLU A 114 2.57 5.23 4.73
N THR A 115 2.81 3.94 4.94
CA THR A 115 3.88 3.42 5.79
C THR A 115 4.32 2.04 5.30
N LEU A 116 5.16 1.32 6.02
CA LEU A 116 5.47 -0.09 5.72
C LEU A 116 4.51 -1.02 6.48
N GLN A 117 4.10 -2.13 5.86
CA GLN A 117 3.26 -3.13 6.53
C GLN A 117 4.01 -3.84 7.66
N TYR A 118 5.31 -4.01 7.48
CA TYR A 118 6.23 -4.53 8.48
C TYR A 118 7.49 -3.67 8.43
N TYR A 119 8.11 -3.40 9.57
CA TYR A 119 9.39 -2.71 9.62
C TYR A 119 10.34 -3.49 10.51
N SER A 120 11.48 -3.87 9.95
CA SER A 120 12.58 -4.55 10.64
C SER A 120 13.83 -3.72 10.46
N PRO A 121 14.46 -3.23 11.54
CA PRO A 121 15.73 -2.49 11.46
C PRO A 121 16.82 -3.28 10.72
N GLU A 122 16.88 -4.60 10.91
CA GLU A 122 17.89 -5.46 10.30
C GLU A 122 17.71 -5.67 8.77
N ARG A 123 16.49 -5.46 8.26
CA ARG A 123 16.11 -5.81 6.87
C ARG A 123 15.76 -4.58 6.02
N SER A 124 15.65 -3.41 6.64
CA SER A 124 15.30 -2.15 5.98
C SER A 124 16.52 -1.25 5.85
N SER A 125 16.65 -0.56 4.71
CA SER A 125 17.60 0.54 4.54
C SER A 125 17.08 1.88 5.08
N LEU A 126 15.80 1.94 5.42
CA LEU A 126 15.18 3.12 6.03
C LEU A 126 15.58 3.22 7.50
N PRO A 127 15.81 4.45 8.01
CA PRO A 127 16.22 4.66 9.39
C PRO A 127 15.13 4.29 10.40
N GLY A 128 13.86 4.23 9.99
CA GLY A 128 12.71 3.93 10.82
C GLY A 128 11.48 3.59 9.98
N LEU A 129 10.37 3.33 10.67
CA LEU A 129 9.04 3.20 10.07
C LEU A 129 8.60 4.56 9.50
N PRO A 130 8.30 4.67 8.19
CA PRO A 130 7.85 5.92 7.59
C PRO A 130 6.48 6.36 8.11
N LEU A 131 6.29 7.66 8.32
CA LEU A 131 5.03 8.23 8.82
C LEU A 131 4.49 9.29 7.84
N ASP A 132 4.18 8.88 6.60
CA ASP A 132 3.70 9.78 5.55
C ASP A 132 2.18 9.98 5.63
N THR A 133 1.75 11.20 5.94
CA THR A 133 0.35 11.52 6.25
C THR A 133 -0.21 12.52 5.28
N THR A 134 -1.38 12.20 4.72
CA THR A 134 -2.17 13.11 3.90
C THR A 134 -3.60 13.14 4.42
N ILE A 135 -4.29 14.27 4.23
CA ILE A 135 -5.70 14.40 4.59
C ILE A 135 -6.48 15.08 3.48
N THR A 136 -7.64 14.53 3.15
CA THR A 136 -8.53 15.07 2.12
C THR A 136 -9.91 15.42 2.67
N ASP A 137 -10.51 16.47 2.12
CA ASP A 137 -11.90 16.85 2.39
C ASP A 137 -12.89 15.91 1.68
N ALA A 138 -14.20 16.16 1.87
CA ALA A 138 -15.27 15.36 1.26
C ALA A 138 -15.28 15.39 -0.28
N GLU A 139 -14.66 16.41 -0.89
CA GLU A 139 -14.50 16.52 -2.34
C GLU A 139 -13.16 15.94 -2.83
N GLY A 140 -12.36 15.35 -1.94
CA GLY A 140 -11.08 14.73 -2.26
C GLY A 140 -9.92 15.72 -2.40
N ARG A 141 -10.07 16.96 -1.92
CA ARG A 141 -9.01 17.99 -1.98
C ARG A 141 -8.19 17.96 -0.71
N GLU A 142 -6.89 18.20 -0.83
CA GLU A 142 -5.99 18.22 0.33
C GLU A 142 -6.37 19.33 1.32
N VAL A 143 -6.45 18.99 2.61
CA VAL A 143 -6.76 19.96 3.66
C VAL A 143 -5.47 20.63 4.13
N ALA A 144 -5.43 21.95 4.04
CA ALA A 144 -4.33 22.73 4.58
C ALA A 144 -4.27 22.57 6.12
N CYS A 145 -3.29 21.79 6.59
CA CYS A 145 -3.09 21.48 8.00
C CYS A 145 -1.60 21.24 8.29
N ARG A 146 -1.28 21.03 9.56
CA ARG A 146 0.03 20.56 10.01
C ARG A 146 -0.16 19.28 10.81
N PHE A 147 0.78 18.36 10.70
CA PHE A 147 0.74 17.09 11.42
C PHE A 147 1.73 17.15 12.58
N ARG A 148 1.28 16.87 13.79
CA ARG A 148 2.16 16.68 14.94
C ARG A 148 2.15 15.23 15.37
N TRP A 149 3.30 14.59 15.28
CA TRP A 149 3.52 13.26 15.79
C TRP A 149 4.08 13.31 17.21
N ILE A 150 3.56 12.45 18.07
CA ILE A 150 3.98 12.28 19.46
C ILE A 150 4.22 10.79 19.69
N ALA A 151 5.46 10.45 20.03
CA ALA A 151 5.92 9.11 20.32
C ALA A 151 6.29 9.02 21.81
N PRO A 152 5.53 8.26 22.63
CA PRO A 152 5.83 8.09 24.06
C PRO A 152 7.17 7.38 24.30
N THR A 153 7.55 6.52 23.37
CA THR A 153 8.78 5.71 23.33
C THR A 153 9.37 5.75 21.92
N GLY A 154 10.58 5.23 21.75
CA GLY A 154 11.34 5.38 20.52
C GLY A 154 11.72 6.82 20.22
N MET A 155 12.08 7.05 18.97
CA MET A 155 12.62 8.31 18.49
C MET A 155 12.00 8.67 17.15
N LEU A 156 11.52 9.92 17.04
CA LEU A 156 11.17 10.50 15.75
C LEU A 156 12.44 11.03 15.09
N MET A 157 12.54 10.82 13.79
CA MET A 157 13.71 11.16 13.00
C MET A 157 13.31 11.74 11.64
N VAL A 158 14.11 12.66 11.13
CA VAL A 158 13.91 13.24 9.80
C VAL A 158 15.21 13.23 9.01
N TRP A 159 15.10 13.25 7.68
CA TRP A 159 16.24 13.51 6.82
C TRP A 159 16.62 14.99 6.88
N ASP A 160 17.85 15.30 7.31
CA ASP A 160 18.41 16.65 7.23
C ASP A 160 19.22 16.77 5.94
N GLU A 161 18.66 17.50 4.96
CA GLU A 161 19.32 17.76 3.68
C GLU A 161 20.63 18.55 3.82
N THR A 162 20.75 19.39 4.84
CA THR A 162 21.95 20.21 5.08
C THR A 162 23.08 19.35 5.62
N ALA A 163 22.76 18.44 6.53
CA ALA A 163 23.72 17.52 7.10
C ALA A 163 23.94 16.24 6.25
N GLY A 164 23.04 15.97 5.29
CA GLY A 164 23.08 14.79 4.44
C GLY A 164 22.89 13.48 5.23
N GLN A 165 22.17 13.53 6.35
CA GLN A 165 21.99 12.40 7.26
C GLN A 165 20.65 12.47 7.97
N VAL A 166 20.26 11.35 8.58
CA VAL A 166 19.09 11.28 9.46
C VAL A 166 19.43 11.89 10.81
N VAL A 167 18.55 12.72 11.34
CA VAL A 167 18.69 13.36 12.64
C VAL A 167 17.47 13.08 13.51
N GLU A 168 17.72 12.86 14.80
CA GLU A 168 16.67 12.72 15.81
C GLU A 168 16.03 14.08 16.10
N VAL A 169 14.70 14.10 16.18
CA VAL A 169 13.90 15.31 16.46
C VAL A 169 13.12 15.22 17.78
N GLY A 170 13.34 14.14 18.54
CA GLY A 170 12.78 13.92 19.88
C GLY A 170 11.44 13.17 19.89
N ALA A 171 10.72 13.26 21.00
CA ALA A 171 9.45 12.56 21.21
C ALA A 171 8.23 13.26 20.57
N THR A 172 8.36 14.53 20.20
CA THR A 172 7.29 15.29 19.55
C THR A 172 7.86 16.06 18.38
N TYR A 173 7.22 15.96 17.22
CA TYR A 173 7.65 16.65 16.02
C TYR A 173 6.45 17.11 15.18
N ILE A 174 6.54 18.33 14.63
CA ILE A 174 5.55 18.84 13.67
C ILE A 174 6.16 18.69 12.28
N SER A 175 5.51 17.89 11.43
CA SER A 175 5.93 17.65 10.06
C SER A 175 6.04 18.96 9.29
N ASP A 176 7.18 19.18 8.65
CA ASP A 176 7.51 20.38 7.86
C ASP A 176 7.68 20.07 6.36
N GLY A 177 7.16 18.93 5.91
CA GLY A 177 7.24 18.43 4.55
C GLY A 177 8.43 17.49 4.30
N ARG A 178 9.35 17.35 5.26
CA ARG A 178 10.41 16.34 5.19
C ARG A 178 9.88 14.94 5.54
N PRO A 179 10.47 13.87 4.96
CA PRO A 179 10.16 12.51 5.37
C PRO A 179 10.41 12.31 6.87
N LEU A 180 9.37 11.85 7.57
CA LEU A 180 9.39 11.54 8.99
C LEU A 180 9.43 10.03 9.19
N TYR A 181 10.27 9.60 10.12
CA TYR A 181 10.42 8.21 10.52
C TYR A 181 10.28 8.09 12.03
N TRP A 182 9.81 6.92 12.49
CA TRP A 182 9.86 6.53 13.89
C TRP A 182 10.67 5.25 14.06
N PHE A 183 11.46 5.16 15.12
CA PHE A 183 12.26 3.98 15.44
C PHE A 183 12.23 3.64 16.91
N GLU A 184 12.09 2.35 17.20
CA GLU A 184 12.35 1.71 18.49
C GLU A 184 12.83 0.29 18.17
N GLU A 185 13.68 -0.29 19.01
CA GLU A 185 14.18 -1.65 18.80
C GLU A 185 13.01 -2.64 19.02
N PRO A 186 12.64 -3.47 18.02
CA PRO A 186 11.51 -4.38 18.17
C PRO A 186 11.84 -5.49 19.18
N ALA A 187 10.99 -5.64 20.20
CA ALA A 187 11.04 -6.77 21.12
C ALA A 187 9.70 -7.51 21.16
N GLU A 188 9.76 -8.84 21.16
CA GLU A 188 8.58 -9.71 21.12
C GLU A 188 7.55 -9.37 22.21
N GLY A 189 6.29 -9.24 21.80
CA GLY A 189 5.17 -8.89 22.68
C GLY A 189 5.04 -7.40 23.02
N LEU A 190 5.89 -6.51 22.48
CA LEU A 190 5.70 -5.07 22.61
C LEU A 190 4.56 -4.55 21.72
N THR A 191 3.87 -3.55 22.24
CA THR A 191 2.88 -2.75 21.54
C THR A 191 3.13 -1.29 21.82
N GLU A 192 3.01 -0.45 20.81
CA GLU A 192 3.24 0.98 20.92
C GLU A 192 2.09 1.78 20.31
N GLU A 193 1.87 2.97 20.86
CA GLU A 193 0.83 3.88 20.40
C GLU A 193 1.45 5.24 20.09
N LEU A 194 1.49 5.59 18.81
CA LEU A 194 1.91 6.91 18.36
C LEU A 194 0.67 7.79 18.21
N THR A 195 0.74 9.00 18.74
CA THR A 195 -0.36 9.98 18.58
C THR A 195 -0.05 10.91 17.42
N LEU A 196 -1.04 11.15 16.58
CA LEU A 196 -1.05 12.13 15.52
C LEU A 196 -2.11 13.19 15.82
N GLU A 197 -1.68 14.42 16.06
CA GLU A 197 -2.56 15.59 16.12
C GLU A 197 -2.58 16.28 14.75
N ILE A 198 -3.77 16.46 14.20
CA ILE A 198 -4.01 17.26 13.00
C ILE A 198 -4.27 18.69 13.47
N LEU A 199 -3.37 19.61 13.14
CA LEU A 199 -3.42 20.99 13.58
C LEU A 199 -3.84 21.90 12.43
N HIS A 200 -4.47 23.02 12.78
CA HIS A 200 -4.72 24.09 11.82
C HIS A 200 -3.41 24.57 11.17
N ALA A 201 -3.47 24.94 9.88
CA ALA A 201 -2.28 25.31 9.09
C ALA A 201 -1.47 26.45 9.71
N VAL A 202 -2.15 27.42 10.33
CA VAL A 202 -1.53 28.65 10.86
C VAL A 202 -1.55 28.73 12.38
N GLU A 203 -2.56 28.12 13.01
CA GLU A 203 -2.79 28.23 14.45
C GLU A 203 -2.46 26.90 15.11
N ASP A 204 -2.02 26.93 16.37
CA ASP A 204 -1.79 25.72 17.15
C ASP A 204 -3.08 25.18 17.77
N ARG A 205 -4.10 25.07 16.92
CA ARG A 205 -5.43 24.56 17.26
C ARG A 205 -5.57 23.16 16.67
N GLU A 206 -5.86 22.19 17.52
CA GLU A 206 -6.17 20.82 17.12
C GLU A 206 -7.51 20.78 16.37
N LEU A 207 -7.51 20.14 15.21
CA LEU A 207 -8.69 19.86 14.38
C LEU A 207 -9.20 18.44 14.61
N ALA A 208 -8.28 17.50 14.79
CA ALA A 208 -8.57 16.10 15.11
C ALA A 208 -7.32 15.44 15.70
N ARG A 209 -7.52 14.29 16.34
CA ARG A 209 -6.47 13.45 16.92
C ARG A 209 -6.72 12.00 16.58
N VAL A 210 -5.65 11.30 16.22
CA VAL A 210 -5.67 9.89 15.85
C VAL A 210 -4.52 9.18 16.55
N THR A 211 -4.73 7.93 16.92
CA THR A 211 -3.72 7.03 17.48
C THR A 211 -3.39 5.95 16.48
N LEU A 212 -2.10 5.81 16.15
CA LEU A 212 -1.56 4.70 15.39
C LEU A 212 -1.08 3.63 16.36
N ARG A 213 -1.69 2.44 16.29
CA ARG A 213 -1.26 1.28 17.07
C ARG A 213 -0.26 0.44 16.29
N LEU A 214 0.86 0.15 16.92
CA LEU A 214 1.93 -0.69 16.43
C LEU A 214 2.08 -1.92 17.33
N ARG A 215 2.44 -3.06 16.75
CA ARG A 215 2.83 -4.25 17.51
C ARG A 215 4.10 -4.86 16.97
N VAL A 216 4.82 -5.61 17.78
CA VAL A 216 5.91 -6.45 17.31
C VAL A 216 5.40 -7.84 17.00
N GLN A 217 5.79 -8.36 15.83
CA GLN A 217 5.62 -9.76 15.45
C GLN A 217 6.82 -10.19 14.61
N ASP A 218 7.44 -11.34 14.96
CA ASP A 218 8.56 -11.93 14.22
C ASP A 218 9.75 -10.94 14.06
N GLY A 219 9.99 -10.14 15.11
CA GLY A 219 11.03 -9.10 15.14
C GLY A 219 10.74 -7.87 14.27
N CYS A 220 9.51 -7.70 13.78
CA CYS A 220 9.09 -6.57 12.96
C CYS A 220 8.02 -5.73 13.67
N TRP A 221 8.09 -4.41 13.55
CA TRP A 221 6.98 -3.52 13.85
C TRP A 221 5.90 -3.63 12.77
N MET A 222 4.65 -3.79 13.19
CA MET A 222 3.48 -3.88 12.32
C MET A 222 2.47 -2.79 12.69
N PRO A 223 2.16 -1.85 11.78
CA PRO A 223 1.02 -0.96 11.93
C PRO A 223 -0.30 -1.72 11.83
N GLU A 224 -1.12 -1.69 12.88
CA GLU A 224 -2.38 -2.44 12.93
C GLU A 224 -3.59 -1.59 12.53
N ALA A 225 -3.72 -0.42 13.15
CA ALA A 225 -4.90 0.41 13.03
C ALA A 225 -4.62 1.87 13.36
N MET A 226 -5.44 2.74 12.77
CA MET A 226 -5.57 4.15 13.14
C MET A 226 -6.96 4.39 13.70
N GLN A 227 -7.05 5.00 14.89
CA GLN A 227 -8.29 5.24 15.61
C GLN A 227 -8.36 6.65 16.20
#